data_AF-A0A3B6NNW5-F1
#
_entry.id   AF-A0A3B6NNW5-F1
#
_cell.length_a   1.000
_cell.length_b   1.000
_cell.length_c   1.000
_cell.angle_alpha   90.00
_cell.angle_beta   90.00
_cell.angle_gamma   90.00
#
_symmetry.space_group_name_H-M   'P 1'
#
loop_
_entity.id
_entity.type
_entity.pdbx_description
1 polymer ?
#
loop_
_entity_poly.entity_id
_entity_poly.type
_entity_poly.pdbx_seq_one_letter_code
_entity_poly.pdbx_strand_id
1 'polypeptide(L)'
;MPSWPNSNETSDDDDEYMSEFTSMNMEYFQTPDTVIDPNFSGLVTESNRRCILHRERAGKFVAFEGTDTGRRFIGCATEDGVNCGVLEWVDAPWPVILQRCLTKLWDMYHEKNLGRVQDKEAHEIEVEKLKKELDSLGNQYSQLVDDVSKLLDYQDGQKSHDMDYTIQTINELKEKKHQLEERAKIEIQMEKLKLKKEQRCIL
;
A
#
# COMPACT_ATOMS: atom_id res chain seq x y z
N MET A 1 -11.16 70.35 55.04
CA MET A 1 -11.66 69.24 54.19
C MET A 1 -12.11 69.84 52.86
N PRO A 2 -11.49 69.48 51.73
CA PRO A 2 -12.09 69.70 50.42
C PRO A 2 -12.53 68.37 49.79
N SER A 3 -13.72 68.42 49.21
CA SER A 3 -14.45 67.31 48.59
C SER A 3 -13.95 67.02 47.18
N TRP A 4 -13.87 65.74 46.83
CA TRP A 4 -13.46 65.23 45.50
C TRP A 4 -14.65 65.22 44.54
N PRO A 5 -14.47 65.47 43.23
CA PRO A 5 -15.41 65.01 42.21
C PRO A 5 -15.03 63.59 41.77
N ASN A 6 -16.05 62.72 41.76
CA ASN A 6 -15.99 61.39 41.19
C ASN A 6 -16.21 61.48 39.67
N SER A 7 -15.21 61.13 38.87
CA SER A 7 -15.34 60.88 37.43
C SER A 7 -14.71 59.53 37.13
N ASN A 8 -15.59 58.58 36.86
CA ASN A 8 -15.30 57.25 36.38
C ASN A 8 -15.03 57.35 34.87
N GLU A 9 -13.78 57.22 34.46
CA GLU A 9 -13.39 57.03 33.06
C GLU A 9 -12.36 55.88 33.02
N THR A 10 -12.80 54.75 32.45
CA THR A 10 -11.97 53.61 32.02
C THR A 10 -11.40 53.94 30.64
N SER A 11 -10.11 53.68 30.41
CA SER A 11 -9.47 53.37 29.11
C SER A 11 -7.95 53.43 29.35
N ASP A 12 -7.26 52.29 29.50
CA ASP A 12 -6.60 51.54 28.41
C ASP A 12 -5.55 52.42 27.70
N ASP A 13 -4.30 52.38 28.20
CA ASP A 13 -3.14 53.03 27.59
C ASP A 13 -1.81 52.44 28.12
N ASP A 14 -1.73 51.12 28.35
CA ASP A 14 -0.47 50.43 28.72
C ASP A 14 -0.13 49.23 27.80
N ASP A 15 -0.84 49.10 26.68
CA ASP A 15 -0.77 47.90 25.82
C ASP A 15 0.26 48.05 24.68
N GLU A 16 0.64 49.29 24.35
CA GLU A 16 1.46 49.56 23.16
C GLU A 16 2.94 49.17 23.35
N TYR A 17 3.45 49.16 24.58
CA TYR A 17 4.85 48.79 24.86
C TYR A 17 5.10 47.27 24.77
N MET A 18 4.06 46.44 24.93
CA MET A 18 4.18 44.97 24.87
C MET A 18 3.83 44.40 23.49
N SER A 19 3.22 45.20 22.62
CA SER A 19 2.85 44.82 21.24
C SER A 19 4.06 44.76 20.30
N GLU A 20 5.04 45.65 20.48
CA GLU A 20 6.21 45.75 19.60
C GLU A 20 7.17 44.54 19.73
N PHE A 21 7.18 43.85 20.89
CA PHE A 21 7.96 42.62 21.07
C PHE A 21 7.32 41.39 20.42
N THR A 22 6.01 41.43 20.17
CA THR A 22 5.26 40.26 19.67
C THR A 22 5.26 40.18 18.14
N SER A 23 5.57 41.28 17.44
CA SER A 23 5.45 41.39 15.98
C SER A 23 6.78 41.27 15.19
N MET A 24 7.93 41.14 15.84
CA MET A 24 9.22 40.93 15.15
C MET A 24 9.90 39.65 15.67
N ASN A 25 10.01 38.63 14.81
CA ASN A 25 10.84 37.41 14.94
C ASN A 25 10.27 36.13 15.59
N MET A 26 8.98 35.83 15.49
CA MET A 26 8.53 34.42 15.64
C MET A 26 8.90 33.53 14.44
N GLU A 27 9.46 34.10 13.36
CA GLU A 27 9.66 33.43 12.08
C GLU A 27 11.02 32.68 11.96
N TYR A 28 11.93 32.68 12.94
CA TYR A 28 13.34 32.35 12.65
C TYR A 28 14.10 31.34 13.52
N PHE A 29 13.47 30.57 14.41
CA PHE A 29 14.24 29.60 15.21
C PHE A 29 13.59 28.23 15.30
N GLN A 30 13.60 27.46 14.22
CA GLN A 30 13.33 26.02 14.32
C GLN A 30 14.22 25.41 15.42
N THR A 31 13.62 24.60 16.30
CA THR A 31 14.40 23.92 17.33
C THR A 31 15.27 22.88 16.62
N PRO A 32 16.59 22.85 16.86
CA PRO A 32 17.45 21.94 16.14
C PRO A 32 17.06 20.47 16.35
N ASP A 33 17.32 19.64 15.35
CA ASP A 33 17.23 18.19 15.51
C ASP A 33 18.11 17.74 16.68
N THR A 34 17.68 16.70 17.41
CA THR A 34 18.35 16.29 18.65
C THR A 34 18.82 14.84 18.62
N VAL A 35 19.89 14.56 19.38
CA VAL A 35 20.38 13.21 19.64
C VAL A 35 20.43 12.95 21.15
N ILE A 36 20.21 11.71 21.55
CA ILE A 36 20.20 11.30 22.95
C ILE A 36 21.64 11.22 23.47
N ASP A 37 21.96 12.03 24.48
CA ASP A 37 23.15 11.87 25.32
C ASP A 37 22.71 11.44 26.73
N PRO A 38 23.03 10.20 27.17
CA PRO A 38 22.71 9.74 28.52
C PRO A 38 23.24 10.65 29.64
N ASN A 39 24.37 11.33 29.41
CA ASN A 39 24.98 12.22 30.39
C ASN A 39 24.35 13.62 30.42
N PHE A 40 23.57 13.97 29.40
CA PHE A 40 22.91 15.26 29.27
C PHE A 40 21.51 15.10 28.66
N SER A 41 20.61 14.52 29.45
CA SER A 41 19.21 14.27 29.07
C SER A 41 18.24 14.55 30.21
N GLY A 42 16.94 14.56 29.90
CA GLY A 42 15.85 14.75 30.85
C GLY A 42 15.45 16.22 31.08
N LEU A 43 14.54 16.43 32.03
CA LEU A 43 14.00 17.76 32.32
C LEU A 43 14.94 18.59 33.20
N VAL A 44 14.94 19.90 33.00
CA VAL A 44 15.64 20.84 33.87
C VAL A 44 14.88 20.98 35.18
N THR A 45 15.47 20.50 36.28
CA THR A 45 14.89 20.54 37.63
C THR A 45 15.27 21.79 38.42
N GLU A 46 16.38 22.44 38.04
CA GLU A 46 16.97 23.57 38.76
C GLU A 46 16.32 24.92 38.42
N SER A 47 15.48 24.97 37.37
CA SER A 47 14.79 26.18 36.94
C SER A 47 13.28 25.98 36.90
N ASN A 48 12.53 26.99 37.35
CA ASN A 48 11.07 27.04 37.19
C ASN A 48 10.66 27.65 35.84
N ARG A 49 11.62 27.91 34.94
CA ARG A 49 11.32 28.46 33.62
C ARG A 49 10.56 27.41 32.81
N ARG A 50 9.48 27.86 32.20
CA ARG A 50 8.63 27.07 31.33
C ARG A 50 8.62 27.70 29.95
N CYS A 51 8.39 26.89 28.93
CA CYS A 51 8.19 27.43 27.60
C CYS A 51 6.96 28.36 27.54
N ILE A 52 7.05 29.38 26.68
CA ILE A 52 6.03 30.42 26.55
C ILE A 52 4.74 29.81 25.99
N LEU A 53 4.87 28.94 24.97
CA LEU A 53 3.73 28.33 24.30
C LEU A 53 3.11 27.18 25.11
N HIS A 54 3.90 26.17 25.46
CA HIS A 54 3.33 24.94 26.06
C HIS A 54 3.27 24.98 27.59
N ARG A 55 3.91 25.96 28.24
CA ARG A 55 4.02 26.06 29.71
C ARG A 55 4.52 24.78 30.37
N GLU A 56 5.34 24.03 29.65
CA GLU A 56 6.00 22.82 30.12
C GLU A 56 7.42 23.11 30.59
N ARG A 57 7.96 22.22 31.43
CA ARG A 57 9.36 22.31 31.85
C ARG A 57 10.28 22.07 30.65
N ALA A 58 11.36 22.84 30.59
CA ALA A 58 12.36 22.67 29.56
C ALA A 58 13.14 21.36 29.72
N GLY A 59 13.54 20.77 28.61
CA GLY A 59 14.40 19.59 28.53
C GLY A 59 15.85 19.96 28.22
N LYS A 60 16.75 19.01 28.49
CA LYS A 60 18.17 19.03 28.13
C LYS A 60 18.35 18.24 26.84
N PHE A 61 18.95 18.88 25.84
CA PHE A 61 19.12 18.32 24.51
C PHE A 61 20.54 18.51 23.99
N VAL A 62 20.93 17.64 23.08
CA VAL A 62 22.15 17.77 22.27
C VAL A 62 21.73 17.94 20.83
N ALA A 63 22.15 19.03 20.21
CA ALA A 63 21.85 19.31 18.82
C ALA A 63 22.56 18.31 17.89
N PHE A 64 21.86 17.90 16.85
CA PHE A 64 22.33 17.03 15.78
C PHE A 64 21.98 17.65 14.43
N GLU A 65 22.44 18.88 14.24
CA GLU A 65 22.15 19.65 13.03
C GLU A 65 23.32 20.59 12.70
N GLY A 66 23.67 20.64 11.41
CA GLY A 66 24.62 21.60 10.85
C GLY A 66 25.88 21.84 11.68
N THR A 67 26.23 23.11 11.87
CA THR A 67 27.41 23.53 12.65
C THR A 67 27.22 23.44 14.15
N ASP A 68 26.01 23.14 14.63
CA ASP A 68 25.70 23.04 16.05
C ASP A 68 25.72 21.60 16.56
N THR A 69 25.99 20.64 15.68
CA THR A 69 26.09 19.23 16.02
C THR A 69 27.00 19.00 17.22
N GLY A 70 26.47 18.30 18.23
CA GLY A 70 27.12 18.00 19.50
C GLY A 70 27.01 19.09 20.57
N ARG A 71 26.48 20.28 20.27
CA ARG A 71 26.30 21.34 21.26
C ARG A 71 25.07 21.07 22.12
N ARG A 72 25.17 21.36 23.41
CA ARG A 72 24.09 21.21 24.38
C ARG A 72 23.23 22.46 24.44
N PHE A 73 21.92 22.27 24.52
CA PHE A 73 20.95 23.33 24.73
C PHE A 73 19.82 22.90 25.64
N ILE A 74 19.16 23.89 26.22
CA ILE A 74 17.91 23.75 26.97
C ILE A 74 16.78 24.21 26.06
N GLY A 75 15.78 23.35 25.85
CA GLY A 75 14.72 23.57 24.87
C GLY A 75 13.35 23.11 25.35
N CYS A 76 12.32 23.35 24.55
CA CYS A 76 11.02 22.69 24.75
C CYS A 76 11.16 21.17 24.79
N ALA A 77 10.44 20.52 25.69
CA ALA A 77 10.31 19.06 25.67
C ALA A 77 9.20 18.55 24.75
N THR A 78 8.37 19.44 24.21
CA THR A 78 7.28 19.08 23.29
C THR A 78 7.81 18.90 21.87
N GLU A 79 7.36 17.85 21.19
CA GLU A 79 7.82 17.44 19.84
C GLU A 79 7.26 18.29 18.70
N ASP A 80 6.59 19.41 19.00
CA ASP A 80 5.85 20.21 18.00
C ASP A 80 6.77 20.98 17.03
N GLY A 81 8.11 20.90 17.16
CA GLY A 81 9.11 21.48 16.25
C GLY A 81 9.15 23.02 16.22
N VAL A 82 8.16 23.69 16.79
CA VAL A 82 8.06 25.16 16.87
C VAL A 82 8.92 25.69 18.01
N ASN A 83 9.61 26.82 17.78
CA ASN A 83 10.23 27.55 18.89
C ASN A 83 9.16 28.00 19.88
N CYS A 84 9.10 27.33 21.02
CA CYS A 84 8.14 27.66 22.06
C CYS A 84 8.62 28.80 22.97
N GLY A 85 9.61 29.59 22.54
CA GLY A 85 10.19 30.72 23.27
C GLY A 85 11.23 30.32 24.32
N VAL A 86 11.67 29.06 24.33
CA VAL A 86 12.75 28.58 25.21
C VAL A 86 13.73 27.77 24.37
N LEU A 87 14.83 28.42 24.01
CA LEU A 87 16.03 27.82 23.44
C LEU A 87 17.25 28.55 24.00
N GLU A 88 18.00 27.89 24.86
CA GLU A 88 19.18 28.44 25.52
C GLU A 88 20.37 27.51 25.32
N TRP A 89 21.42 28.00 24.66
CA TRP A 89 22.65 27.24 24.45
C TRP A 89 23.47 27.15 25.73
N VAL A 90 23.82 25.94 26.14
CA VAL A 90 24.71 25.69 27.28
C VAL A 90 26.18 25.83 26.85
N ASP A 91 26.50 25.33 25.66
CA ASP A 91 27.85 25.40 25.12
C ASP A 91 28.02 26.64 24.23
N ALA A 92 29.21 27.24 24.28
CA ALA A 92 29.58 28.29 23.34
C ALA A 92 29.58 27.74 21.89
N PRO A 93 29.47 28.61 20.87
CA PRO A 93 29.66 28.20 19.49
C PRO A 93 31.01 27.50 19.31
N TRP A 94 31.04 26.46 18.47
CA TRP A 94 32.29 25.79 18.17
C TRP A 94 33.32 26.77 17.56
N PRO A 95 34.62 26.54 17.75
CA PRO A 95 35.63 27.27 17.01
C PRO A 95 35.39 27.19 15.50
N VAL A 96 35.71 28.25 14.76
CA VAL A 96 35.44 28.37 13.31
C VAL A 96 35.96 27.18 12.50
N ILE A 97 37.11 26.61 12.90
CA ILE A 97 37.68 25.44 12.25
C ILE A 97 36.73 24.24 12.38
N LEU A 98 36.20 23.98 13.57
CA LEU A 98 35.28 22.86 13.81
C LEU A 98 33.93 23.09 13.13
N GLN A 99 33.41 24.33 13.11
CA GLN A 99 32.21 24.65 12.35
C GLN A 99 32.38 24.30 10.86
N ARG A 100 33.51 24.68 10.25
CA ARG A 100 33.82 24.33 8.84
C ARG A 100 33.91 22.82 8.62
N CYS A 101 34.51 22.09 9.57
CA CYS A 101 34.56 20.63 9.50
C CYS A 101 33.16 20.01 9.57
N LEU A 102 32.29 20.50 10.46
CA LEU A 102 30.90 20.04 10.58
C LEU A 102 30.10 20.35 9.33
N THR A 103 30.20 21.56 8.76
CA THR A 103 29.57 21.91 7.47
C THR A 103 29.93 20.89 6.41
N LYS A 104 31.23 20.60 6.24
CA LYS A 104 31.69 19.65 5.23
C LYS A 104 31.20 18.22 5.49
N LEU A 105 31.11 17.79 6.75
CA LEU A 105 30.57 16.48 7.12
C LEU A 105 29.08 16.38 6.76
N TRP A 106 28.30 17.43 7.02
CA TRP A 106 26.89 17.49 6.67
C TRP A 106 26.67 17.54 5.16
N ASP A 107 27.47 18.31 4.42
CA ASP A 107 27.43 18.33 2.95
C ASP A 107 27.61 16.92 2.38
N MET A 108 28.64 16.19 2.85
CA MET A 108 28.87 14.80 2.43
C MET A 108 27.74 13.85 2.84
N TYR A 109 27.15 14.04 4.03
CA TYR A 109 26.01 13.26 4.49
C TYR A 109 24.78 13.46 3.61
N HIS A 110 24.45 14.72 3.30
CA HIS A 110 23.32 15.07 2.44
C HIS A 110 23.53 14.59 1.01
N GLU A 111 24.72 14.79 0.42
CA GLU A 111 25.05 14.28 -0.92
C GLU A 111 24.88 12.76 -1.00
N LYS A 112 25.43 12.02 -0.04
CA LYS A 112 25.33 10.55 -0.02
C LYS A 112 23.89 10.08 0.18
N ASN A 113 23.13 10.75 1.03
CA ASN A 113 21.73 10.38 1.25
C ASN A 113 20.85 10.75 0.06
N LEU A 114 21.11 11.87 -0.62
CA LEU A 114 20.41 12.24 -1.84
C LEU A 114 20.59 11.17 -2.92
N GLY A 115 21.82 10.70 -3.15
CA GLY A 115 22.07 9.61 -4.08
C GLY A 115 21.32 8.33 -3.72
N ARG A 116 21.28 7.95 -2.43
CA ARG A 116 20.52 6.78 -1.97
C ARG A 116 19.00 6.92 -2.15
N VAL A 117 18.47 8.13 -1.95
CA VAL A 117 17.04 8.41 -2.16
C VAL A 117 16.70 8.28 -3.65
N GLN A 118 17.53 8.85 -4.52
CA GLN A 118 17.37 8.75 -5.97
C GLN A 118 17.47 7.30 -6.46
N ASP A 119 18.46 6.53 -5.98
CA ASP A 119 18.60 5.11 -6.30
C ASP A 119 17.38 4.29 -5.85
N LYS A 120 16.87 4.59 -4.65
CA LYS A 120 15.67 3.93 -4.10
C LYS A 120 14.43 4.26 -4.95
N GLU A 121 14.24 5.52 -5.31
CA GLU A 121 13.13 5.96 -6.17
C GLU A 121 13.20 5.30 -7.55
N ALA A 122 14.38 5.29 -8.18
CA ALA A 122 14.57 4.61 -9.47
C ALA A 122 14.25 3.11 -9.38
N HIS A 123 14.68 2.45 -8.30
CA HIS A 123 14.35 1.05 -8.05
C HIS A 123 12.84 0.82 -7.83
N GLU A 124 12.17 1.70 -7.08
CA GLU A 124 10.72 1.60 -6.86
C GLU A 124 9.93 1.73 -8.17
N ILE A 125 10.33 2.64 -9.06
CA ILE A 125 9.75 2.79 -10.40
C ILE A 125 9.90 1.50 -11.22
N GLU A 126 11.10 0.90 -11.24
CA GLU A 126 11.34 -0.35 -11.97
C GLU A 126 10.51 -1.51 -11.39
N VAL A 127 10.38 -1.59 -10.07
CA VAL A 127 9.53 -2.59 -9.40
C VAL A 127 8.06 -2.41 -9.79
N GLU A 128 7.55 -1.19 -9.87
CA GLU A 128 6.17 -0.95 -10.29
C GLU A 128 5.94 -1.36 -11.75
N LYS A 129 6.90 -1.10 -12.63
CA LYS A 129 6.87 -1.55 -14.02
C LYS A 129 6.83 -3.08 -14.11
N LEU A 130 7.72 -3.77 -13.40
CA LEU A 130 7.77 -5.24 -13.37
C LEU A 130 6.48 -5.85 -12.83
N LYS A 131 5.84 -5.21 -11.84
CA LYS A 131 4.51 -5.64 -11.35
C LYS A 131 3.45 -5.56 -12.43
N LYS A 132 3.41 -4.47 -13.20
CA LYS A 132 2.45 -4.31 -14.32
C LYS A 132 2.68 -5.38 -15.41
N GLU A 133 3.94 -5.68 -15.72
CA GLU A 133 4.28 -6.75 -16.67
C GLU A 133 3.85 -8.14 -16.15
N LEU A 134 4.06 -8.40 -14.85
CA LEU A 134 3.62 -9.64 -14.21
C LEU A 134 2.10 -9.81 -14.23
N ASP A 135 1.34 -8.76 -13.91
CA ASP A 135 -0.12 -8.77 -13.94
C ASP A 135 -0.63 -9.00 -15.37
N SER A 136 -0.02 -8.33 -16.36
CA SER A 136 -0.35 -8.53 -17.78
C SER A 136 -0.10 -9.98 -18.21
N LEU A 137 1.04 -10.55 -17.82
CA LEU A 137 1.38 -11.93 -18.14
C LEU A 137 0.44 -12.92 -17.45
N GLY A 138 0.04 -12.65 -16.20
CA GLY A 138 -0.96 -13.44 -15.48
C GLY A 138 -2.31 -13.46 -16.18
N ASN A 139 -2.77 -12.30 -16.67
CA ASN A 139 -4.00 -12.20 -17.45
C ASN A 139 -3.92 -12.99 -18.77
N GLN A 140 -2.80 -12.89 -19.49
CA GLN A 140 -2.57 -13.64 -20.72
C GLN A 140 -2.56 -15.15 -20.47
N TYR A 141 -1.91 -15.59 -19.40
CA TYR A 141 -1.90 -17.00 -19.01
C TYR A 141 -3.30 -17.50 -18.68
N SER A 142 -4.09 -16.74 -17.90
CA SER A 142 -5.46 -17.11 -17.57
C SER A 142 -6.32 -17.24 -18.83
N GLN A 143 -6.21 -16.28 -19.75
CA GLN A 143 -6.93 -16.34 -21.03
C GLN A 143 -6.56 -17.58 -21.84
N LEU A 144 -5.27 -17.92 -21.90
CA LEU A 144 -4.80 -19.12 -22.60
C LEU A 144 -5.36 -20.40 -21.97
N VAL A 145 -5.40 -20.49 -20.64
CA VAL A 145 -5.99 -21.62 -19.92
C VAL A 145 -7.47 -21.76 -20.23
N ASP A 146 -8.21 -20.66 -20.24
CA ASP A 146 -9.64 -20.65 -20.58
C ASP A 146 -9.88 -21.09 -22.03
N ASP A 147 -9.06 -20.60 -22.97
CA ASP A 147 -9.19 -20.95 -24.38
C ASP A 147 -8.83 -22.42 -24.65
N VAL A 148 -7.82 -22.96 -23.98
CA VAL A 148 -7.50 -24.40 -24.03
C VAL A 148 -8.64 -25.23 -23.43
N SER A 149 -9.22 -24.80 -22.30
CA SER A 149 -10.33 -25.51 -21.67
C SER A 149 -11.55 -25.56 -22.59
N LYS A 150 -11.92 -24.44 -23.21
CA LYS A 150 -13.01 -24.39 -24.20
C LYS A 150 -12.74 -25.33 -25.37
N LEU A 151 -11.53 -25.35 -25.92
CA LEU A 151 -11.18 -26.22 -27.04
C LEU A 151 -11.35 -27.71 -26.69
N LEU A 152 -10.99 -28.10 -25.47
CA LEU A 152 -11.19 -29.47 -24.99
C LEU A 152 -12.69 -29.79 -24.84
N ASP A 153 -13.48 -28.89 -24.23
CA ASP A 153 -14.93 -29.07 -24.07
C ASP A 153 -15.64 -29.19 -25.42
N TYR A 154 -15.28 -28.37 -26.41
CA TYR A 154 -15.84 -28.45 -27.77
C TYR A 154 -15.52 -29.81 -28.42
N GLN A 155 -14.28 -30.29 -28.27
CA GLN A 155 -13.87 -31.54 -28.86
C GLN A 155 -14.58 -32.74 -28.22
N ASP A 156 -14.79 -32.72 -26.91
CA ASP A 156 -15.49 -33.79 -26.18
C ASP A 156 -17.00 -33.78 -26.47
N GLY A 157 -17.63 -32.61 -26.53
CA GLY A 157 -19.03 -32.47 -26.95
C GLY A 157 -19.29 -32.98 -28.37
N GLN A 158 -18.38 -32.68 -29.30
CA GLN A 158 -18.49 -33.16 -30.69
C GLN A 158 -18.38 -34.69 -30.79
N LYS A 159 -17.45 -35.30 -30.05
CA LYS A 159 -17.30 -36.77 -30.01
C LYS A 159 -18.50 -37.45 -29.36
N SER A 160 -19.07 -36.86 -28.29
CA SER A 160 -20.26 -37.39 -27.63
C SER A 160 -21.45 -37.47 -28.60
N HIS A 161 -21.71 -36.39 -29.33
CA HIS A 161 -22.80 -36.36 -30.30
C HIS A 161 -22.62 -37.39 -31.42
N ASP A 162 -21.40 -37.54 -31.96
CA ASP A 162 -21.10 -38.51 -33.01
C ASP A 162 -21.28 -39.96 -32.52
N MET A 163 -20.90 -40.22 -31.27
CA MET A 163 -21.10 -41.51 -30.63
C MET A 163 -22.59 -41.81 -30.43
N ASP A 164 -23.38 -40.85 -29.95
CA ASP A 164 -24.83 -41.02 -29.75
C ASP A 164 -25.55 -41.30 -31.06
N TYR A 165 -25.22 -40.56 -32.12
CA TYR A 165 -25.75 -40.80 -33.47
C TYR A 165 -25.41 -42.22 -33.96
N THR A 166 -24.16 -42.64 -33.78
CA THR A 166 -23.72 -43.99 -34.16
C THR A 166 -24.47 -45.08 -33.39
N ILE A 167 -24.65 -44.91 -32.08
CA ILE A 167 -25.39 -45.84 -31.22
C ILE A 167 -26.86 -45.92 -31.66
N GLN A 168 -27.49 -44.78 -31.95
CA GLN A 168 -28.87 -44.74 -32.45
C GLN A 168 -28.99 -45.52 -33.76
N THR A 169 -28.09 -45.27 -34.72
CA THR A 169 -28.09 -45.95 -36.01
C THR A 169 -27.89 -47.46 -35.87
N ILE A 170 -27.00 -47.89 -34.97
CA ILE A 170 -26.77 -49.31 -34.66
C ILE A 170 -28.04 -49.97 -34.09
N ASN A 171 -28.74 -49.29 -33.18
CA ASN A 171 -29.95 -49.82 -32.56
C ASN A 171 -31.08 -49.95 -33.59
N GLU A 172 -31.28 -48.96 -34.47
CA GLU A 172 -32.24 -49.04 -35.57
C GLU A 172 -31.93 -50.20 -36.54
N LEU A 173 -30.65 -50.41 -36.86
CA LEU A 173 -30.20 -51.53 -37.69
C LEU A 173 -30.47 -52.89 -37.02
N LYS A 174 -30.25 -53.01 -35.71
CA LYS A 174 -30.56 -54.23 -34.95
C LYS A 174 -32.05 -54.54 -34.95
N GLU A 175 -32.89 -53.54 -34.76
CA GLU A 175 -34.35 -53.70 -34.79
C GLU A 175 -34.83 -54.15 -36.18
N LYS A 176 -34.37 -53.47 -37.25
CA LYS A 176 -34.69 -53.87 -38.62
C LYS A 176 -34.21 -55.29 -38.94
N LYS A 177 -33.01 -55.67 -38.48
CA LYS A 177 -32.49 -57.03 -38.62
C LYS A 177 -33.41 -58.04 -37.93
N HIS A 178 -33.83 -57.77 -36.69
CA HIS A 178 -34.72 -58.66 -35.95
C HIS A 178 -36.07 -58.84 -36.68
N GLN A 179 -36.66 -57.76 -37.17
CA GLN A 179 -37.90 -57.82 -37.94
C GLN A 179 -37.76 -58.63 -39.23
N LEU A 180 -36.63 -58.50 -39.94
CA LEU A 180 -36.34 -59.30 -41.13
C LEU A 180 -36.17 -60.79 -40.79
N GLU A 181 -35.50 -61.11 -39.69
CA GLU A 181 -35.35 -62.49 -39.22
C GLU A 181 -36.70 -63.13 -38.87
N GLU A 182 -37.59 -62.41 -38.17
CA GLU A 182 -38.93 -62.90 -37.85
C GLU A 182 -39.81 -63.06 -39.10
N ARG A 183 -39.76 -62.11 -40.05
CA ARG A 183 -40.45 -62.27 -41.34
C ARG A 183 -39.95 -63.50 -42.10
N ALA A 184 -38.64 -63.70 -42.18
CA ALA A 184 -38.06 -64.86 -42.85
C ALA A 184 -38.48 -66.17 -42.17
N LYS A 185 -38.54 -66.22 -40.83
CA LYS A 185 -39.05 -67.39 -40.09
C LYS A 185 -40.50 -67.70 -40.46
N ILE A 186 -41.37 -66.70 -40.51
CA ILE A 186 -42.79 -66.87 -40.89
C ILE A 186 -42.90 -67.37 -42.33
N GLU A 187 -42.14 -66.78 -43.25
CA GLU A 187 -42.15 -67.15 -44.67
C GLU A 187 -41.70 -68.61 -44.87
N ILE A 188 -40.62 -69.03 -44.21
CA ILE A 188 -40.16 -70.43 -44.20
C ILE A 188 -41.24 -71.36 -43.63
N GLN A 189 -41.95 -70.95 -42.56
CA GLN A 189 -43.04 -71.75 -42.01
C GLN A 189 -44.21 -71.89 -42.99
N MET A 190 -44.58 -70.80 -43.68
CA MET A 190 -45.64 -70.83 -44.69
C MET A 190 -45.30 -71.73 -45.88
N GLU A 191 -44.07 -71.64 -46.40
CA GLU A 191 -43.53 -72.53 -47.44
C GLU A 191 -43.63 -74.01 -47.01
N LYS A 192 -43.17 -74.33 -45.79
CA LYS A 192 -43.29 -75.69 -45.23
C LYS A 192 -44.75 -76.17 -45.17
N LEU A 193 -45.68 -75.29 -44.81
CA LEU A 193 -47.11 -75.64 -44.77
C LEU A 193 -47.70 -75.85 -46.17
N LYS A 194 -47.31 -75.06 -47.17
CA LYS A 194 -47.73 -75.24 -48.57
C LYS A 194 -47.25 -76.59 -49.11
N LEU A 195 -45.97 -76.90 -48.95
CA LEU A 195 -45.39 -78.19 -49.37
C LEU A 195 -46.10 -79.38 -48.71
N LYS A 196 -46.42 -79.30 -47.41
CA LYS A 196 -47.20 -80.35 -46.71
C LYS A 196 -48.63 -80.51 -47.23
N LYS A 197 -49.25 -79.46 -47.77
CA LYS A 197 -50.58 -79.55 -48.39
C LYS A 197 -50.49 -80.20 -49.77
N GLU A 198 -49.53 -79.78 -50.58
CA GLU A 198 -49.28 -80.36 -51.92
C GLU A 198 -48.96 -81.85 -51.85
N GLN A 199 -48.09 -82.27 -50.91
CA GLN A 199 -47.79 -83.70 -50.67
C GLN A 199 -49.01 -84.53 -50.26
N ARG A 200 -50.03 -83.91 -49.65
CA ARG A 200 -51.25 -84.59 -49.17
C ARG A 200 -52.32 -84.72 -50.26
N CYS A 201 -52.21 -83.96 -51.36
CA CYS A 201 -53.12 -84.04 -52.50
C CYS A 201 -52.66 -85.04 -53.58
N ILE A 202 -51.49 -85.67 -53.38
CA ILE A 202 -50.87 -86.61 -54.34
C ILE A 202 -51.00 -88.09 -53.86
N LEU A 203 -51.59 -88.33 -52.68
CA LEU A 203 -51.97 -89.65 -52.15
C LEU A 203 -53.49 -89.78 -52.10
#